data_AF-A0A6P6XRJ5-F1
#
_entry.id   AF-A0A6P6XRJ5-F1
#
_cell.length_a   1.000
_cell.length_b   1.000
_cell.length_c   1.000
_cell.angle_alpha   90.00
_cell.angle_beta   90.00
_cell.angle_gamma   90.00
#
_symmetry.space_group_name_H-M   'P 1'
#
loop_
_entity.id
_entity.type
_entity.pdbx_description
1 polymer ?
#
loop_
_entity_poly.entity_id
_entity_poly.type
_entity_poly.pdbx_seq_one_letter_code
_entity_poly.pdbx_strand_id
1 'polypeptide(L)'
;MISSNGFNLVIIDILIGCLFVEWMWFNLFNNVLHYRCSLVDFLAHNLHIEQDNLVEKLRPKHQRFLINLYTITNIMANCFYLMVIMALIIVFIIYTMLMIYLSCMLGQIFLSINFLVILIEFCRIRMKRLYNLSKIIESNNQRSIRFSRSLWKRFVNDYCELFHDISRLNQTVRITLFNLEMISKSSIMTAFVFYIQQTDMKIANITIILALISAFTYTTCLYSRVSIIPSYNQCCVRLFYNLFARLQCSNQMTKSIKEITNKNYRHIIRKNLFLQTMSINRFAL
;
A
#
# COMPACT_ATOMS: atom_id res chain seq x y z
N MET A 1 -11.82 -17.12 -0.03
CA MET A 1 -12.29 -17.81 1.18
C MET A 1 -11.90 -19.30 1.17
N ILE A 2 -10.70 -19.65 0.68
CA ILE A 2 -10.22 -21.05 0.52
C ILE A 2 -8.74 -21.21 1.01
N SER A 3 -8.12 -20.19 1.60
CA SER A 3 -6.71 -20.26 2.03
C SER A 3 -6.51 -20.72 3.49
N SER A 4 -7.58 -20.94 4.27
CA SER A 4 -7.48 -21.46 5.65
C SER A 4 -7.30 -22.98 5.73
N ASN A 5 -7.53 -23.71 4.62
CA ASN A 5 -7.50 -25.17 4.64
C ASN A 5 -6.07 -25.73 4.71
N GLY A 6 -5.07 -25.05 4.14
CA GLY A 6 -3.68 -25.52 4.18
C GLY A 6 -3.05 -25.44 5.57
N PHE A 7 -3.29 -24.35 6.31
CA PHE A 7 -2.80 -24.18 7.68
C PHE A 7 -3.49 -25.16 8.64
N ASN A 8 -4.79 -25.38 8.46
CA ASN A 8 -5.53 -26.39 9.21
C ASN A 8 -5.03 -27.80 8.90
N LEU A 9 -4.68 -28.10 7.63
CA LEU A 9 -4.10 -29.40 7.25
C LEU A 9 -2.76 -29.64 7.97
N VAL A 10 -1.86 -28.66 7.97
CA VAL A 10 -0.56 -28.79 8.64
C VAL A 10 -0.72 -29.01 10.15
N ILE A 11 -1.67 -28.30 10.79
CA ILE A 11 -1.97 -28.50 12.22
C ILE A 11 -2.56 -29.90 12.46
N ILE A 12 -3.44 -30.36 11.57
CA ILE A 12 -4.04 -31.70 11.64
C ILE A 12 -2.97 -32.78 11.43
N ASP A 13 -2.05 -32.61 10.49
CA ASP A 13 -0.95 -33.55 10.22
C ASP A 13 0.01 -33.63 11.42
N ILE A 14 0.29 -32.51 12.09
CA ILE A 14 1.06 -32.48 13.33
C ILE A 14 0.32 -33.23 14.45
N LEU A 15 -0.99 -33.02 14.59
CA LEU A 15 -1.83 -33.70 15.58
C LEU A 15 -1.91 -35.21 15.34
N ILE A 16 -2.08 -35.62 14.08
CA ILE A 16 -2.08 -37.04 13.67
C ILE A 16 -0.69 -37.65 13.92
N GLY A 17 0.39 -36.92 13.62
CA GLY A 17 1.76 -37.34 13.94
C GLY A 17 1.97 -37.56 15.44
N CYS A 18 1.49 -36.65 16.29
CA CYS A 18 1.52 -36.81 17.75
C CYS A 18 0.75 -38.04 18.23
N LEU A 19 -0.48 -38.26 17.71
CA LEU A 19 -1.29 -39.42 18.05
C LEU A 19 -0.65 -40.75 17.61
N PHE A 20 -0.01 -40.78 16.44
CA PHE A 20 0.72 -41.97 15.96
C PHE A 20 1.93 -42.30 16.84
N VAL A 21 2.63 -41.28 17.33
CA VAL A 21 3.78 -41.45 18.22
C VAL A 21 3.35 -41.90 19.62
N GLU A 22 2.27 -41.35 20.17
CA GLU A 22 1.68 -41.84 21.42
C GLU A 22 1.20 -43.28 21.30
N TRP A 23 0.58 -43.64 20.17
CA TRP A 23 0.16 -45.01 19.90
C TRP A 23 1.35 -45.98 19.75
N MET A 24 2.43 -45.56 19.08
CA MET A 24 3.68 -46.33 19.03
C MET A 24 4.31 -46.50 20.41
N TRP A 25 4.32 -45.44 21.23
CA TRP A 25 4.80 -45.49 22.61
C TRP A 25 3.99 -46.48 23.45
N PHE A 26 2.66 -46.41 23.36
CA PHE A 26 1.75 -47.33 24.03
C PHE A 26 1.99 -48.78 23.61
N ASN A 27 2.13 -49.05 22.30
CA ASN A 27 2.42 -50.40 21.80
C ASN A 27 3.79 -50.93 22.23
N LEU A 28 4.84 -50.09 22.18
CA LEU A 28 6.18 -50.48 22.63
C LEU A 28 6.21 -50.71 24.14
N PHE A 29 5.56 -49.86 24.92
CA PHE A 29 5.42 -50.01 26.37
C PHE A 29 4.64 -51.27 26.74
N ASN A 30 3.57 -51.59 26.00
CA ASN A 30 2.77 -52.79 26.18
C ASN A 30 3.54 -54.07 25.81
N ASN A 31 4.31 -54.05 24.71
CA ASN A 31 5.18 -55.15 24.31
C ASN A 31 6.35 -55.38 25.29
N VAL A 32 6.81 -54.30 25.93
CA VAL A 32 7.78 -54.34 27.04
C VAL A 32 7.16 -54.94 28.30
N LEU A 33 5.94 -54.54 28.68
CA LEU A 33 5.21 -55.11 29.83
C LEU A 33 4.93 -56.61 29.65
N HIS A 34 4.70 -57.06 28.41
CA HIS A 34 4.41 -58.46 28.08
C HIS A 34 5.62 -59.29 27.62
N TYR A 35 6.85 -58.77 27.71
CA TYR A 35 8.09 -59.48 27.35
C TYR A 35 8.13 -60.04 25.91
N ARG A 36 7.58 -59.34 24.91
CA ARG A 36 7.54 -59.78 23.49
C ARG A 36 8.03 -58.71 22.52
N CYS A 37 9.34 -58.46 22.44
CA CYS A 37 9.88 -57.43 21.54
C CYS A 37 11.07 -57.93 20.70
N SER A 38 10.87 -58.10 19.39
CA SER A 38 11.86 -58.64 18.43
C SER A 38 13.07 -57.72 18.18
N LEU A 39 12.94 -56.42 18.45
CA LEU A 39 14.05 -55.45 18.40
C LEU A 39 15.10 -55.71 19.49
N VAL A 40 14.71 -56.32 20.60
CA VAL A 40 15.62 -56.68 21.71
C VAL A 40 16.58 -57.77 21.26
N ASP A 41 16.10 -58.73 20.48
CA ASP A 41 16.92 -59.83 19.96
C ASP A 41 17.91 -59.33 18.89
N PHE A 42 17.50 -58.38 18.05
CA PHE A 42 18.36 -57.77 17.01
C PHE A 42 19.48 -56.89 17.59
N LEU A 43 19.19 -56.08 18.62
CA LEU A 43 20.19 -55.22 19.26
C LEU A 43 21.14 -56.01 20.18
N ALA A 44 20.64 -57.04 20.87
CA ALA A 44 21.48 -57.93 21.67
C ALA A 44 22.50 -58.72 20.83
N HIS A 45 22.18 -58.97 19.56
CA HIS A 45 23.08 -59.63 18.62
C HIS A 45 24.17 -58.70 18.07
N ASN A 46 23.88 -57.40 17.91
CA ASN A 46 24.78 -56.46 17.23
C ASN A 46 25.63 -55.58 18.16
N LEU A 47 25.34 -55.50 19.46
CA LEU A 47 26.12 -54.76 20.45
C LEU A 47 26.85 -55.73 21.39
N HIS A 48 28.03 -56.19 20.97
CA HIS A 48 28.99 -56.90 21.83
C HIS A 48 29.53 -55.93 22.89
N ILE A 49 28.86 -55.84 24.03
CA ILE A 49 29.37 -55.09 25.19
C ILE A 49 30.21 -56.05 26.03
N GLU A 50 31.53 -55.81 26.04
CA GLU A 50 32.52 -56.45 26.92
C GLU A 50 32.02 -56.48 28.35
N GLN A 51 32.00 -57.68 28.93
CA GLN A 51 31.51 -57.94 30.26
C GLN A 51 32.61 -58.66 31.02
N ASP A 52 33.46 -57.89 31.69
CA ASP A 52 34.29 -58.43 32.76
C ASP A 52 34.03 -57.69 34.07
N ASN A 53 33.55 -58.49 35.02
CA ASN A 53 33.71 -58.30 36.46
C ASN A 53 33.09 -57.06 37.10
N LEU A 54 31.76 -57.05 37.30
CA LEU A 54 31.17 -56.59 38.57
C LEU A 54 29.66 -56.92 38.60
N VAL A 55 29.19 -57.45 39.74
CA VAL A 55 27.78 -57.74 40.10
C VAL A 55 27.29 -59.15 39.74
N GLU A 56 27.83 -60.11 40.48
CA GLU A 56 27.28 -61.45 40.65
C GLU A 56 25.81 -61.42 41.14
N LYS A 57 25.00 -62.24 40.44
CA LYS A 57 23.96 -63.14 40.98
C LYS A 57 22.48 -62.78 41.10
N LEU A 58 21.98 -61.58 40.77
CA LEU A 58 20.50 -61.42 40.63
C LEU A 58 19.96 -60.34 39.66
N ARG A 59 20.80 -59.71 38.82
CA ARG A 59 20.43 -58.47 38.10
C ARG A 59 20.55 -58.37 36.56
N PRO A 60 21.09 -59.35 35.79
CA PRO A 60 21.60 -59.07 34.44
C PRO A 60 20.51 -58.89 33.36
N LYS A 61 19.35 -59.57 33.49
CA LYS A 61 18.23 -59.36 32.56
C LYS A 61 17.61 -57.97 32.70
N HIS A 62 17.32 -57.55 33.93
CA HIS A 62 16.67 -56.25 34.19
C HIS A 62 17.59 -55.07 33.85
N GLN A 63 18.90 -55.15 34.12
CA GLN A 63 19.85 -54.09 33.75
C GLN A 63 20.05 -53.95 32.23
N ARG A 64 20.22 -55.04 31.48
CA ARG A 64 20.26 -54.97 30.01
C ARG A 64 18.96 -54.43 29.43
N PHE A 65 17.82 -54.78 30.03
CA PHE A 65 16.52 -54.26 29.62
C PHE A 65 16.39 -52.75 29.88
N LEU A 66 16.84 -52.27 31.04
CA LEU A 66 16.88 -50.85 31.39
C LEU A 66 17.79 -50.05 30.45
N ILE A 67 18.96 -50.60 30.11
CA ILE A 67 19.88 -49.98 29.15
C ILE A 67 19.24 -49.90 27.76
N ASN A 68 18.58 -50.97 27.30
CA ASN A 68 17.91 -50.98 25.99
C ASN A 68 16.67 -50.08 25.94
N LEU A 69 15.91 -50.00 27.04
CA LEU A 69 14.78 -49.08 27.14
C LEU A 69 15.27 -47.62 27.16
N TYR A 70 16.39 -47.35 27.82
CA TYR A 70 17.04 -46.05 27.80
C TYR A 70 17.55 -45.67 26.40
N THR A 71 18.16 -46.60 25.64
CA THR A 71 18.63 -46.29 24.28
C THR A 71 17.47 -46.02 23.32
N ILE A 72 16.39 -46.81 23.37
CA ILE A 72 15.19 -46.60 22.54
C ILE A 72 14.54 -45.26 22.88
N THR A 73 14.35 -44.97 24.18
CA THR A 73 13.76 -43.69 24.61
C THR A 73 14.62 -42.50 24.23
N ASN A 74 15.95 -42.61 24.30
CA ASN A 74 16.87 -41.56 23.89
C ASN A 74 16.88 -41.33 22.36
N ILE A 75 16.82 -42.40 21.56
CA ILE A 75 16.70 -42.27 20.08
C ILE A 75 15.37 -41.61 19.71
N MET A 76 14.27 -42.02 20.32
CA MET A 76 12.94 -41.43 20.08
C MET A 76 12.89 -39.96 20.54
N ALA A 77 13.48 -39.63 21.69
CA ALA A 77 13.59 -38.25 22.16
C ALA A 77 14.41 -37.38 21.19
N ASN A 78 15.53 -37.89 20.67
CA ASN A 78 16.34 -37.18 19.68
C ASN A 78 15.61 -37.00 18.34
N CYS A 79 14.86 -38.00 17.87
CA CYS A 79 14.00 -37.86 16.68
C CYS A 79 12.92 -36.80 16.88
N PHE A 80 12.27 -36.78 18.06
CA PHE A 80 11.27 -35.77 18.38
C PHE A 80 11.89 -34.37 18.45
N TYR A 81 13.04 -34.24 19.08
CA TYR A 81 13.80 -32.98 19.13
C TYR A 81 14.14 -32.46 17.73
N LEU A 82 14.62 -33.33 16.83
CA LEU A 82 14.90 -32.97 15.44
C LEU A 82 13.63 -32.56 14.68
N MET A 83 12.51 -33.26 14.87
CA MET A 83 11.23 -32.91 14.24
C MET A 83 10.75 -31.53 14.70
N VAL A 84 10.85 -31.21 16.00
CA VAL A 84 10.49 -29.90 16.54
C VAL A 84 11.40 -28.80 15.99
N ILE A 85 12.71 -29.04 15.89
CA ILE A 85 13.64 -28.08 15.27
C ILE A 85 13.26 -27.82 13.81
N MET A 86 13.01 -28.88 13.03
CA MET A 86 12.64 -28.74 11.63
C MET A 86 11.32 -27.94 11.47
N ALA A 87 10.33 -28.18 12.33
CA ALA A 87 9.09 -27.41 12.34
C ALA A 87 9.33 -25.92 12.65
N LEU A 88 10.17 -25.60 13.64
CA LEU A 88 10.54 -24.22 13.98
C LEU A 88 11.25 -23.51 12.83
N ILE A 89 12.15 -24.20 12.12
CA ILE A 89 12.84 -23.66 10.93
C ILE A 89 11.83 -23.33 9.83
N ILE A 90 10.88 -24.23 9.55
CA ILE A 90 9.84 -24.01 8.54
C ILE A 90 8.98 -22.78 8.91
N VAL A 91 8.53 -22.68 10.16
CA VAL A 91 7.74 -21.53 10.64
C VAL A 91 8.53 -20.24 10.51
N PHE A 92 9.82 -20.25 10.85
CA PHE A 92 10.70 -19.09 10.70
C PHE A 92 10.86 -18.66 9.23
N ILE A 93 11.03 -19.61 8.30
CA ILE A 93 11.09 -19.33 6.86
C ILE A 93 9.78 -18.70 6.37
N ILE A 94 8.62 -19.26 6.77
CA ILE A 94 7.31 -18.70 6.38
C ILE A 94 7.14 -17.28 6.92
N TYR A 95 7.51 -17.05 8.18
CA TYR A 95 7.42 -15.73 8.81
C TYR A 95 8.32 -14.70 8.10
N THR A 96 9.56 -15.05 7.80
CA THR A 96 10.49 -14.15 7.08
C THR A 96 10.00 -13.83 5.67
N MET A 97 9.47 -14.81 4.94
CA MET A 97 8.84 -14.58 3.63
C MET A 97 7.65 -13.62 3.71
N LEU A 98 6.79 -13.78 4.73
CA LEU A 98 5.67 -12.87 4.98
C LEU A 98 6.16 -11.44 5.24
N MET A 99 7.18 -11.27 6.07
CA MET A 99 7.74 -9.95 6.41
C MET A 99 8.37 -9.28 5.18
N ILE A 100 9.09 -10.03 4.35
CA ILE A 100 9.64 -9.52 3.08
C ILE A 100 8.48 -9.07 2.17
N TYR A 101 7.45 -9.90 2.00
CA TYR A 101 6.29 -9.55 1.18
C TYR A 101 5.60 -8.27 1.66
N LEU A 102 5.34 -8.14 2.97
CA LEU A 102 4.75 -6.93 3.55
C LEU A 102 5.63 -5.70 3.31
N SER A 103 6.94 -5.82 3.47
CA SER A 103 7.89 -4.73 3.21
C SER A 103 7.87 -4.28 1.74
N CYS A 104 7.78 -5.22 0.79
CA CYS A 104 7.67 -4.92 -0.64
C CYS A 104 6.35 -4.21 -0.96
N MET A 105 5.23 -4.68 -0.41
CA MET A 105 3.91 -4.07 -0.63
C MET A 105 3.87 -2.63 -0.07
N LEU A 106 4.43 -2.40 1.11
CA LEU A 106 4.58 -1.05 1.67
C LEU A 106 5.42 -0.15 0.76
N GLY A 107 6.55 -0.66 0.26
CA GLY A 107 7.41 0.08 -0.68
C GLY A 107 6.67 0.48 -1.96
N GLN A 108 5.86 -0.41 -2.52
CA GLN A 108 5.04 -0.13 -3.71
C GLN A 108 3.99 0.96 -3.44
N ILE A 109 3.35 0.93 -2.27
CA ILE A 109 2.40 1.97 -1.85
C ILE A 109 3.11 3.33 -1.79
N PHE A 110 4.27 3.42 -1.13
CA PHE A 110 5.04 4.67 -1.07
C PHE A 110 5.44 5.19 -2.46
N LEU A 111 5.89 4.31 -3.35
CA LEU A 111 6.22 4.67 -4.72
C LEU A 111 5.01 5.24 -5.47
N SER A 112 3.84 4.57 -5.34
CA SER A 112 2.61 5.00 -6.01
C SER A 112 2.10 6.35 -5.50
N ILE A 113 2.20 6.61 -4.19
CA ILE A 113 1.82 7.88 -3.59
C ILE A 113 2.77 9.00 -4.05
N ASN A 114 4.08 8.74 -4.09
CA ASN A 114 5.07 9.70 -4.59
C ASN A 114 4.82 10.05 -6.06
N PHE A 115 4.50 9.06 -6.90
CA PHE A 115 4.11 9.30 -8.29
C PHE A 115 2.87 10.20 -8.39
N LEU A 116 1.86 9.96 -7.55
CA LEU A 116 0.65 10.79 -7.49
C LEU A 116 0.96 12.24 -7.08
N VAL A 117 1.84 12.46 -6.09
CA VAL A 117 2.30 13.81 -5.70
C VAL A 117 2.98 14.52 -6.87
N ILE A 118 3.90 13.83 -7.57
CA ILE A 118 4.61 14.38 -8.73
C ILE A 118 3.61 14.78 -9.83
N LEU A 119 2.61 13.94 -10.08
CA LEU A 119 1.58 14.20 -11.08
C LEU A 119 0.74 15.43 -10.72
N ILE A 120 0.32 15.58 -9.45
CA ILE A 120 -0.40 16.76 -8.98
C ILE A 120 0.44 18.02 -9.14
N GLU A 121 1.72 17.98 -8.74
CA GLU A 121 2.62 19.13 -8.90
C GLU A 121 2.89 19.47 -10.37
N PHE A 122 3.00 18.46 -11.23
CA PHE A 122 3.12 18.65 -12.68
C PHE A 122 1.91 19.38 -13.25
N CYS A 123 0.68 18.94 -12.92
CA CYS A 123 -0.55 19.60 -13.31
C CYS A 123 -0.61 21.04 -12.78
N ARG A 124 -0.22 21.26 -11.52
CA ARG A 124 -0.15 22.60 -10.90
C ARG A 124 0.81 23.53 -11.64
N ILE A 125 2.00 23.04 -12.02
CA ILE A 125 2.98 23.83 -12.77
C ILE A 125 2.44 24.18 -14.16
N ARG A 126 1.80 23.23 -14.88
CA ARG A 126 1.18 23.53 -16.19
C ARG A 126 0.07 24.57 -16.07
N MET A 127 -0.80 24.47 -15.06
CA MET A 127 -1.83 25.48 -14.79
C MET A 127 -1.23 26.86 -14.47
N LYS A 128 -0.16 26.91 -13.67
CA LYS A 128 0.55 28.16 -13.37
C LYS A 128 1.15 28.80 -14.62
N ARG A 129 1.69 28.00 -15.55
CA ARG A 129 2.20 28.49 -16.85
C ARG A 129 1.07 29.08 -17.70
N LEU A 130 -0.08 28.40 -17.79
CA LEU A 130 -1.26 28.90 -18.48
C LEU A 130 -1.76 30.22 -17.87
N TYR A 131 -1.78 30.32 -16.55
CA TYR A 131 -2.13 31.55 -15.85
C TYR A 131 -1.17 32.70 -16.18
N ASN A 132 0.14 32.47 -16.16
CA ASN A 132 1.10 33.50 -16.55
C ASN A 132 0.91 33.92 -18.01
N LEU A 133 0.62 32.97 -18.90
CA LEU A 133 0.32 33.26 -20.30
C LEU A 133 -0.98 34.07 -20.45
N SER A 134 -1.99 33.84 -19.63
CA SER A 134 -3.23 34.64 -19.59
C SER A 134 -2.95 36.10 -19.20
N LYS A 135 -2.04 36.34 -18.24
CA LYS A 135 -1.60 37.71 -17.88
C LYS A 135 -0.86 38.41 -19.02
N ILE A 136 0.00 37.69 -19.74
CA ILE A 136 0.72 38.23 -20.90
C ILE A 136 -0.26 38.59 -22.02
N ILE A 137 -1.31 37.78 -22.22
CA ILE A 137 -2.38 38.11 -23.17
C ILE A 137 -3.09 39.40 -22.74
N GLU A 138 -3.39 39.57 -21.45
CA GLU A 138 -4.04 40.78 -20.94
C GLU A 138 -3.21 42.04 -21.19
N SER A 139 -1.91 42.02 -20.87
CA SER A 139 -1.04 43.18 -21.06
C SER A 139 -0.78 43.52 -22.53
N ASN A 140 -0.63 42.52 -23.40
CA ASN A 140 -0.29 42.75 -24.81
C ASN A 140 -1.48 43.07 -25.71
N ASN A 141 -2.71 42.74 -25.30
CA ASN A 141 -3.91 43.07 -26.09
C ASN A 141 -4.12 44.58 -26.23
N GLN A 142 -3.50 45.40 -25.37
CA GLN A 142 -3.50 46.86 -25.48
C GLN A 142 -2.54 47.40 -26.55
N ARG A 143 -1.54 46.61 -26.99
CA ARG A 143 -0.44 47.11 -27.85
C ARG A 143 -0.41 46.51 -29.25
N SER A 144 -0.81 45.26 -29.46
CA SER A 144 -0.95 44.73 -30.84
C SER A 144 -1.96 43.58 -30.99
N ILE A 145 -2.88 43.74 -31.94
CA ILE A 145 -3.98 42.81 -32.24
C ILE A 145 -3.49 41.49 -32.86
N ARG A 146 -2.39 41.54 -33.63
CA ARG A 146 -1.88 40.37 -34.36
C ARG A 146 -1.12 39.40 -33.44
N PHE A 147 -0.32 39.93 -32.50
CA PHE A 147 0.42 39.13 -31.52
C PHE A 147 -0.51 38.44 -30.51
N SER A 148 -1.55 39.14 -30.05
CA SER A 148 -2.52 38.59 -29.11
C SER A 148 -3.34 37.43 -29.69
N ARG A 149 -3.56 37.40 -31.00
CA ARG A 149 -4.27 36.30 -31.68
C ARG A 149 -3.47 34.99 -31.71
N SER A 150 -2.15 35.08 -31.92
CA SER A 150 -1.25 33.91 -31.88
C SER A 150 -1.16 33.35 -30.46
N LEU A 151 -0.95 34.22 -29.47
CA LEU A 151 -0.92 33.84 -28.05
C LEU A 151 -2.25 33.22 -27.59
N TRP A 152 -3.39 33.76 -28.03
CA TRP A 152 -4.69 33.18 -27.73
C TRP A 152 -4.85 31.78 -28.32
N LYS A 153 -4.41 31.54 -29.56
CA LYS A 153 -4.45 30.20 -30.16
C LYS A 153 -3.59 29.22 -29.38
N ARG A 154 -2.39 29.64 -28.97
CA ARG A 154 -1.50 28.85 -28.12
C ARG A 154 -2.16 28.53 -26.78
N PHE A 155 -2.74 29.52 -26.10
CA PHE A 155 -3.45 29.32 -24.85
C PHE A 155 -4.57 28.27 -24.97
N VAL A 156 -5.44 28.41 -25.98
CA VAL A 156 -6.56 27.50 -26.19
C VAL A 156 -6.08 26.07 -26.44
N ASN A 157 -5.06 25.89 -27.27
CA ASN A 157 -4.49 24.57 -27.54
C ASN A 157 -3.89 23.95 -26.27
N ASP A 158 -3.02 24.68 -25.58
CA ASP A 158 -2.34 24.21 -24.37
C ASP A 158 -3.34 23.90 -23.24
N TYR A 159 -4.43 24.68 -23.13
CA TYR A 159 -5.51 24.44 -22.18
C TYR A 159 -6.32 23.20 -22.53
N CYS A 160 -6.72 23.02 -23.79
CA CYS A 160 -7.50 21.86 -24.23
C CYS A 160 -6.71 20.56 -24.06
N GLU A 161 -5.42 20.57 -24.37
CA GLU A 161 -4.52 19.43 -24.14
C GLU A 161 -4.45 19.08 -22.65
N LEU A 162 -4.18 20.08 -21.80
CA LEU A 162 -4.12 19.87 -20.36
C LEU A 162 -5.46 19.39 -19.77
N PHE A 163 -6.58 19.92 -20.26
CA PHE A 163 -7.90 19.47 -19.83
C PHE A 163 -8.18 18.02 -20.26
N HIS A 164 -7.77 17.64 -21.47
CA HIS A 164 -7.88 16.26 -21.93
C HIS A 164 -7.07 15.32 -21.04
N ASP A 165 -5.80 15.66 -20.76
CA ASP A 165 -4.92 14.89 -19.87
C ASP A 165 -5.51 14.74 -18.47
N ILE A 166 -5.97 15.85 -17.87
CA ILE A 166 -6.58 15.84 -16.53
C ILE A 166 -7.87 15.04 -16.52
N SER A 167 -8.72 15.15 -17.55
CA SER A 167 -10.00 14.42 -17.61
C SER A 167 -9.79 12.91 -17.60
N ARG A 168 -8.75 12.41 -18.28
CA ARG A 168 -8.39 10.99 -18.30
C ARG A 168 -7.81 10.53 -16.97
N LEU A 169 -7.00 11.37 -16.33
CA LEU A 169 -6.40 11.09 -15.03
C LEU A 169 -7.41 11.18 -13.88
N ASN A 170 -8.47 11.98 -14.05
CA ASN A 170 -9.43 12.28 -13.00
C ASN A 170 -10.09 11.02 -12.43
N GLN A 171 -10.49 10.07 -13.29
CA GLN A 171 -11.14 8.85 -12.83
C GLN A 171 -10.21 8.05 -11.90
N THR A 172 -8.94 7.92 -12.24
CA THR A 172 -7.95 7.20 -11.44
C THR A 172 -7.62 7.96 -10.16
N VAL A 173 -7.35 9.27 -10.26
CA VAL A 173 -6.98 10.11 -9.11
C VAL A 173 -8.12 10.20 -8.10
N ARG A 174 -9.37 10.26 -8.54
CA ARG A 174 -10.54 10.29 -7.65
C ARG A 174 -10.64 9.02 -6.79
N ILE A 175 -10.43 7.85 -7.41
CA ILE A 175 -10.49 6.57 -6.69
C ILE A 175 -9.32 6.47 -5.69
N THR A 176 -8.11 6.87 -6.09
CA THR A 176 -6.95 6.81 -5.20
C THR A 176 -7.04 7.80 -4.05
N LEU A 177 -7.51 9.02 -4.29
CA LEU A 177 -7.76 10.03 -3.24
C LEU A 177 -8.83 9.55 -2.26
N PHE A 178 -9.93 8.99 -2.76
CA PHE A 178 -10.97 8.40 -1.91
C PHE A 178 -10.42 7.30 -1.00
N ASN A 179 -9.62 6.38 -1.53
CA ASN A 179 -8.99 5.33 -0.73
C ASN A 179 -8.02 5.91 0.31
N LEU A 180 -7.21 6.90 -0.05
CA LEU A 180 -6.31 7.59 0.89
C LEU A 180 -7.09 8.27 2.02
N GLU A 181 -8.24 8.88 1.72
CA GLU A 181 -9.09 9.52 2.72
C GLU A 181 -9.73 8.51 3.67
N MET A 182 -10.20 7.37 3.16
CA MET A 182 -10.74 6.30 4.00
C MET A 182 -9.66 5.75 4.93
N ILE A 183 -8.44 5.55 4.43
CA ILE A 183 -7.29 5.11 5.23
C ILE A 183 -6.94 6.15 6.30
N SER A 184 -6.89 7.44 5.95
CA SER A 184 -6.49 8.47 6.90
C SER A 184 -7.53 8.71 7.99
N LYS A 185 -8.83 8.68 7.66
CA LYS A 185 -9.91 8.75 8.65
C LYS A 185 -9.92 7.53 9.57
N SER A 186 -9.71 6.34 9.00
CA SER A 186 -9.56 5.13 9.82
C SER A 186 -8.36 5.22 10.74
N SER A 187 -7.21 5.71 10.25
CA SER A 187 -5.96 5.89 11.01
C SER A 187 -6.13 6.83 12.20
N ILE A 188 -6.86 7.94 12.02
CA ILE A 188 -7.16 8.83 13.14
C ILE A 188 -8.12 8.21 14.14
N MET A 189 -9.17 7.52 13.66
CA MET A 189 -10.12 6.87 14.56
C MET A 189 -9.43 5.82 15.43
N THR A 190 -8.54 5.00 14.84
CA THR A 190 -7.75 4.03 15.59
C THR A 190 -6.76 4.70 16.52
N ALA A 191 -6.11 5.81 16.12
CA ALA A 191 -5.23 6.57 17.01
C ALA A 191 -5.96 7.09 18.26
N PHE A 192 -7.17 7.61 18.09
CA PHE A 192 -7.99 8.09 19.20
C PHE A 192 -8.42 6.96 20.14
N VAL A 193 -8.94 5.85 19.59
CA VAL A 193 -9.33 4.68 20.40
C VAL A 193 -8.12 4.13 21.17
N PHE A 194 -6.97 4.02 20.51
CA PHE A 194 -5.75 3.53 21.12
C PHE A 194 -5.21 4.47 22.21
N TYR A 195 -5.32 5.78 22.00
CA TYR A 195 -4.95 6.77 23.01
C TYR A 195 -5.83 6.67 24.26
N ILE A 196 -7.16 6.55 24.09
CA ILE A 196 -8.12 6.49 25.21
C ILE A 196 -7.93 5.22 26.05
N GLN A 197 -7.59 4.10 25.43
CA GLN A 197 -7.44 2.81 26.13
C GLN A 197 -6.14 2.68 26.92
N GLN A 198 -5.19 3.61 26.78
CA GLN A 198 -3.91 3.52 27.46
C GLN A 198 -3.90 4.22 28.82
N THR A 199 -3.55 3.45 29.85
CA THR A 199 -3.32 3.96 31.21
C THR A 199 -1.91 4.55 31.37
N ASP A 200 -0.90 3.95 30.71
CA ASP A 200 0.50 4.39 30.74
C ASP A 200 1.10 4.54 29.34
N MET A 201 1.61 5.73 29.05
CA MET A 201 2.13 6.09 27.73
C MET A 201 3.61 5.71 27.60
N LYS A 202 3.89 4.52 27.07
CA LYS A 202 5.26 4.14 26.67
C LYS A 202 5.70 4.88 25.40
N ILE A 203 7.01 5.10 25.25
CA ILE A 203 7.59 5.77 24.07
C ILE A 203 7.12 5.11 22.75
N ALA A 204 7.08 3.77 22.70
CA ALA A 204 6.61 3.04 21.53
C ALA A 204 5.13 3.31 21.19
N ASN A 205 4.29 3.57 22.17
CA ASN A 205 2.88 3.89 21.92
C ASN A 205 2.71 5.31 21.39
N ILE A 206 3.51 6.25 21.92
CA ILE A 206 3.56 7.63 21.45
C ILE A 206 4.00 7.68 19.98
N THR A 207 5.01 6.90 19.59
CA THR A 207 5.48 6.88 18.20
C THR A 207 4.42 6.31 17.25
N ILE A 208 3.68 5.29 17.64
CA ILE A 208 2.57 4.74 16.85
C ILE A 208 1.46 5.79 16.66
N ILE A 209 1.06 6.48 17.72
CA ILE A 209 0.02 7.52 17.65
C ILE A 209 0.47 8.67 16.75
N LEU A 210 1.73 9.13 16.89
CA LEU A 210 2.30 10.16 16.03
C LEU A 210 2.34 9.71 14.56
N ALA A 211 2.69 8.46 14.28
CA ALA A 211 2.67 7.92 12.92
C ALA A 211 1.25 7.93 12.33
N LEU A 212 0.23 7.54 13.09
CA LEU A 212 -1.16 7.54 12.63
C LEU A 212 -1.70 8.96 12.39
N ILE A 213 -1.34 9.94 13.23
CA ILE A 213 -1.69 11.35 13.03
C ILE A 213 -0.96 11.90 11.80
N SER A 214 0.31 11.54 11.60
CA SER A 214 1.10 11.99 10.44
C SER A 214 0.50 11.54 9.11
N ALA A 215 -0.10 10.34 9.05
CA ALA A 215 -0.81 9.87 7.86
C ALA A 215 -1.99 10.78 7.51
N PHE A 216 -2.72 11.27 8.51
CA PHE A 216 -3.82 12.19 8.29
C PHE A 216 -3.38 13.59 7.85
N THR A 217 -2.37 14.15 8.53
CA THR A 217 -1.83 15.46 8.13
C THR A 217 -1.27 15.41 6.71
N TYR A 218 -0.64 14.30 6.33
CA TYR A 218 -0.17 14.06 4.97
C TYR A 218 -1.30 14.07 3.93
N THR A 219 -2.38 13.29 4.15
CA THR A 219 -3.53 13.29 3.23
C THR A 219 -4.20 14.66 3.11
N THR A 220 -4.31 15.39 4.23
CA THR A 220 -4.85 16.76 4.24
C THR A 220 -3.96 17.71 3.43
N CYS A 221 -2.64 17.58 3.54
CA CYS A 221 -1.69 18.36 2.74
C CYS A 221 -1.84 18.06 1.24
N LEU A 222 -1.96 16.79 0.87
CA LEU A 222 -2.23 16.36 -0.51
C LEU A 222 -3.49 17.02 -1.06
N TYR A 223 -4.60 16.95 -0.32
CA TYR A 223 -5.85 17.59 -0.73
C TYR A 223 -5.73 19.11 -0.89
N SER A 224 -5.01 19.78 0.01
CA SER A 224 -4.77 21.22 -0.14
C SER A 224 -4.03 21.55 -1.44
N ARG A 225 -3.07 20.72 -1.86
CA ARG A 225 -2.36 20.90 -3.14
C ARG A 225 -3.26 20.67 -4.36
N VAL A 226 -4.11 19.65 -4.32
CA VAL A 226 -5.08 19.37 -5.40
C VAL A 226 -6.04 20.55 -5.58
N SER A 227 -6.51 21.15 -4.48
CA SER A 227 -7.45 22.28 -4.49
C SER A 227 -6.92 23.56 -5.18
N ILE A 228 -5.60 23.68 -5.37
CA ILE A 228 -4.97 24.83 -6.03
C ILE A 228 -5.17 24.78 -7.55
N ILE A 229 -5.33 23.60 -8.14
CA ILE A 229 -5.51 23.44 -9.60
C ILE A 229 -6.78 24.18 -10.10
N PRO A 230 -7.98 23.96 -9.52
CA PRO A 230 -9.18 24.68 -9.94
C PRO A 230 -9.12 26.18 -9.63
N SER A 231 -8.40 26.60 -8.58
CA SER A 231 -8.29 28.04 -8.26
C SER A 231 -7.51 28.80 -9.33
N TYR A 232 -6.45 28.23 -9.91
CA TYR A 232 -5.78 28.81 -11.08
C TYR A 232 -6.70 28.92 -12.30
N ASN A 233 -7.55 27.91 -12.55
CA ASN A 233 -8.52 27.98 -13.65
C ASN A 233 -9.49 29.17 -13.46
N GLN A 234 -10.04 29.30 -12.24
CA GLN A 234 -10.95 30.41 -11.91
C GLN A 234 -10.27 31.77 -12.07
N CYS A 235 -8.99 31.89 -11.69
CA CYS A 235 -8.23 33.13 -11.88
C CYS A 235 -8.08 33.47 -13.37
N CYS A 236 -7.72 32.50 -14.22
CA CYS A 236 -7.65 32.70 -15.67
C CYS A 236 -9.00 33.15 -16.25
N VAL A 237 -10.09 32.48 -15.87
CA VAL A 237 -11.46 32.81 -16.29
C VAL A 237 -11.81 34.26 -15.91
N ARG A 238 -11.53 34.67 -14.67
CA ARG A 238 -11.77 36.03 -14.18
C ARG A 238 -10.96 37.07 -14.96
N LEU A 239 -9.68 36.81 -15.24
CA LEU A 239 -8.84 37.70 -16.04
C LEU A 239 -9.41 37.90 -17.44
N PHE A 240 -9.83 36.82 -18.09
CA PHE A 240 -10.40 36.92 -19.43
C PHE A 240 -11.77 37.62 -19.43
N TYR A 241 -12.66 37.33 -18.48
CA TYR A 241 -13.93 38.07 -18.36
C TYR A 241 -13.70 39.57 -18.21
N ASN A 242 -12.77 39.98 -17.34
CA ASN A 242 -12.41 41.39 -17.16
C ASN A 242 -11.87 42.01 -18.46
N LEU A 243 -11.00 41.28 -19.16
CA LEU A 243 -10.44 41.72 -20.43
C LEU A 243 -11.52 41.90 -21.50
N PHE A 244 -12.46 40.95 -21.64
CA PHE A 244 -13.53 41.07 -22.63
C PHE A 244 -14.53 42.18 -22.28
N ALA A 245 -14.85 42.37 -21.00
CA ALA A 245 -15.67 43.50 -20.56
C ALA A 245 -15.02 44.86 -20.92
N ARG A 246 -13.70 45.00 -20.70
CA ARG A 246 -12.94 46.20 -21.10
C ARG A 246 -12.96 46.42 -22.61
N LEU A 247 -12.76 45.37 -23.41
CA LEU A 247 -12.80 45.45 -24.87
C LEU A 247 -14.20 45.81 -25.40
N GLN A 248 -15.27 45.30 -24.78
CA GLN A 248 -16.64 45.66 -25.13
C GLN A 248 -16.95 47.13 -24.82
N CYS A 249 -16.55 47.61 -23.64
CA CYS A 249 -16.73 49.01 -23.25
C CYS A 249 -15.94 49.97 -24.16
N SER A 250 -14.69 49.63 -24.47
CA SER A 250 -13.84 50.42 -25.39
C SER A 250 -14.41 50.49 -26.80
N ASN A 251 -14.95 49.38 -27.33
CA ASN A 251 -15.54 49.34 -28.67
C ASN A 251 -16.91 50.05 -28.75
N GLN A 252 -17.61 50.18 -27.61
CA GLN A 252 -18.85 50.95 -27.54
C GLN A 252 -18.61 52.46 -27.66
N MET A 253 -17.44 52.96 -27.23
CA MET A 253 -17.04 54.36 -27.38
C MET A 253 -16.56 54.71 -28.81
N THR A 254 -16.05 53.75 -29.58
CA THR A 254 -15.53 53.95 -30.96
C THR A 254 -16.54 53.56 -32.04
N LYS A 255 -17.81 53.97 -31.87
CA LYS A 255 -18.95 53.63 -32.74
C LYS A 255 -18.99 54.33 -34.12
N SER A 256 -17.86 54.73 -34.70
CA SER A 256 -17.83 55.43 -35.99
C SER A 256 -17.07 54.74 -37.13
N ILE A 257 -16.67 53.47 -37.00
CA ILE A 257 -16.00 52.77 -38.12
C ILE A 257 -16.87 51.61 -38.62
N LYS A 258 -17.55 51.90 -39.73
CA LYS A 258 -18.22 50.99 -40.66
C LYS A 258 -17.42 49.70 -40.90
N GLU A 259 -18.16 48.61 -41.07
CA GLU A 259 -17.74 47.40 -41.81
C GLU A 259 -16.55 46.61 -41.27
N ILE A 260 -16.46 46.43 -39.95
CA ILE A 260 -15.64 45.34 -39.40
C ILE A 260 -16.43 44.01 -39.49
N THR A 261 -16.40 43.46 -40.70
CA THR A 261 -16.71 42.10 -41.18
C THR A 261 -17.30 41.05 -40.22
N ASN A 262 -18.28 40.30 -40.73
CA ASN A 262 -18.91 39.10 -40.15
C ASN A 262 -17.91 38.06 -39.56
N LYS A 263 -16.67 38.01 -40.07
CA LYS A 263 -15.58 37.16 -39.55
C LYS A 263 -15.18 37.51 -38.12
N ASN A 264 -15.19 38.79 -37.73
CA ASN A 264 -14.80 39.20 -36.37
C ASN A 264 -15.87 38.84 -35.34
N TYR A 265 -17.15 38.93 -35.68
CA TYR A 265 -18.25 38.45 -34.85
C TYR A 265 -18.12 36.96 -34.55
N ARG A 266 -17.84 36.13 -35.58
CA ARG A 266 -17.63 34.68 -35.39
C ARG A 266 -16.47 34.37 -34.43
N HIS A 267 -15.39 35.15 -34.48
CA HIS A 267 -14.26 34.97 -33.56
C HIS A 267 -14.59 35.40 -32.12
N ILE A 268 -15.36 36.47 -31.93
CA ILE A 268 -15.81 36.93 -30.61
C ILE A 268 -16.76 35.89 -29.99
N ILE A 269 -17.73 35.40 -30.77
CA ILE A 269 -18.66 34.34 -30.33
C ILE A 269 -17.89 33.09 -29.92
N ARG A 270 -16.92 32.64 -30.72
CA ARG A 270 -16.09 31.46 -30.38
C ARG A 270 -15.27 31.66 -29.10
N LYS A 271 -14.75 32.86 -28.85
CA LYS A 271 -14.01 33.17 -27.61
C LYS A 271 -14.93 33.18 -26.39
N ASN A 272 -16.13 33.75 -26.51
CA ASN A 272 -17.13 33.77 -25.45
C ASN A 272 -17.63 32.36 -25.11
N LEU A 273 -17.93 31.55 -26.12
CA LEU A 273 -18.31 30.15 -25.93
C LEU A 273 -17.20 29.37 -25.22
N PHE A 274 -15.94 29.53 -25.65
CA PHE A 274 -14.80 28.88 -24.99
C PHE A 274 -14.67 29.30 -23.52
N LEU A 275 -14.87 30.57 -23.18
CA LEU A 275 -14.84 31.02 -21.79
C LEU A 275 -15.99 30.48 -20.95
N GLN A 276 -17.19 30.42 -21.52
CA GLN A 276 -18.32 29.78 -20.86
C GLN A 276 -17.97 28.32 -20.55
N THR A 277 -17.44 27.58 -21.54
CA THR A 277 -16.95 26.21 -21.34
C THR A 277 -15.86 26.14 -20.26
N MET A 278 -14.88 27.03 -20.28
CA MET A 278 -13.79 27.09 -19.29
C MET A 278 -14.29 27.37 -17.86
N SER A 279 -15.33 28.21 -17.73
CA SER A 279 -15.96 28.53 -16.44
C SER A 279 -16.83 27.39 -15.90
N ILE A 280 -17.45 26.61 -16.79
CA ILE A 280 -18.25 25.43 -16.46
C ILE A 280 -17.35 24.24 -16.17
N ASN A 281 -16.16 24.18 -16.80
CA ASN A 281 -15.17 23.13 -16.59
C ASN A 281 -14.66 23.17 -15.15
N ARG A 282 -15.29 22.34 -14.32
CA ARG A 282 -14.76 21.99 -13.01
C ARG A 282 -13.56 21.08 -13.25
N PHE A 283 -12.35 21.59 -13.06
CA PHE A 283 -11.17 20.77 -12.77
C PHE A 283 -11.31 20.15 -11.38
N ALA A 284 -12.41 19.43 -11.16
CA ALA A 284 -12.65 18.67 -9.96
C ALA A 284 -11.90 17.35 -10.13
N LEU A 285 -10.66 17.34 -9.65
CA LEU A 285 -9.90 16.14 -9.28
C LEU A 285 -10.42 15.62 -7.94
#